data_AF-A0A944Y3K1-F1
#
_entry.id   AF-A0A944Y3K1-F1
#
_cell.length_a   1.000
_cell.length_b   1.000
_cell.length_c   1.000
_cell.angle_alpha   90.00
_cell.angle_beta   90.00
_cell.angle_gamma   90.00
#
_symmetry.space_group_name_H-M   'P 1'
#
loop_
_entity.id
_entity.type
_entity.pdbx_description
1 polymer ?
#
loop_
_entity_poly.entity_id
_entity_poly.type
_entity_poly.pdbx_seq_one_letter_code
_entity_poly.pdbx_strand_id
1 'polypeptide(L)' 'MKYLKIGIMSLLLASCSSGPLVASKDTCEIKKHYKDNVFQVLINGKAISKHWYVHPEAVMVARELARQNECMP' A
#
# COMPACT_ATOMS: atom_id res chain seq x y z
N MET A 1 -41.40 27.72 15.78
CA MET A 1 -40.60 27.49 14.55
C MET A 1 -39.12 27.88 14.77
N LYS A 2 -38.41 27.27 15.74
CA LYS A 2 -37.04 27.69 16.11
C LYS A 2 -35.97 26.61 15.90
N TYR A 3 -36.38 25.36 15.66
CA TYR A 3 -35.48 24.20 15.52
C TYR A 3 -35.13 23.83 14.08
N LEU A 4 -35.78 24.44 13.08
CA LEU A 4 -35.54 24.13 11.66
C LEU A 4 -34.16 24.60 11.16
N LYS A 5 -33.49 25.51 11.88
CA LYS A 5 -32.19 26.07 11.47
C LYS A 5 -30.98 25.20 11.84
N ILE A 6 -31.16 24.15 12.65
CA ILE A 6 -30.04 23.32 13.14
C ILE A 6 -29.79 22.10 12.24
N GLY A 7 -30.76 21.68 11.42
CA GLY A 7 -30.64 20.47 10.58
C GLY A 7 -29.77 20.62 9.32
N ILE A 8 -29.51 21.84 8.85
CA ILE A 8 -28.82 22.06 7.57
C ILE A 8 -27.28 21.96 7.71
N MET A 9 -26.74 22.22 8.90
CA MET A 9 -25.28 22.20 9.14
C MET A 9 -24.71 20.76 9.09
N SER A 10 -25.53 19.75 9.40
CA SER A 10 -25.10 18.35 9.48
C SER A 10 -24.97 17.67 8.10
N LEU A 11 -25.56 18.23 7.04
CA LEU A 11 -25.53 17.66 5.69
C LEU A 11 -24.22 17.94 4.92
N LEU A 12 -23.45 18.95 5.36
CA LEU A 12 -22.22 19.38 4.68
C LEU A 12 -20.97 18.58 5.06
N LEU A 13 -21.07 17.68 6.05
CA LEU A 13 -19.97 16.80 6.47
C LEU A 13 -20.02 15.41 5.79
N ALA A 14 -21.04 15.14 4.96
CA ALA A 14 -21.22 13.84 4.30
C ALA A 14 -20.53 13.73 2.93
N SER A 15 -19.91 14.80 2.43
CA SER A 15 -19.13 14.77 1.19
C SER A 15 -17.71 14.24 1.42
N CYS A 16 -17.62 13.00 1.89
CA CYS A 16 -16.39 12.22 1.81
C CYS A 16 -16.22 11.77 0.36
N SER A 17 -15.63 12.66 -0.45
CA SER A 17 -15.31 12.38 -1.85
C SER A 17 -14.30 11.24 -1.91
N SER A 18 -14.73 10.06 -2.37
CA SER A 18 -13.84 8.97 -2.77
C SER A 18 -13.02 9.45 -3.98
N GLY A 19 -11.86 10.05 -3.72
CA GLY A 19 -10.91 10.39 -4.78
C GLY A 19 -10.55 9.14 -5.59
N PRO A 20 -10.12 9.30 -6.86
CA PRO A 20 -9.74 8.16 -7.69
C PRO A 20 -8.61 7.37 -7.03
N LEU A 21 -8.76 6.04 -6.96
CA LEU A 21 -7.69 5.13 -6.57
C LEU A 21 -6.62 5.16 -7.67
N VAL A 22 -5.56 5.94 -7.45
CA VAL A 22 -4.42 6.03 -8.36
C VAL A 22 -3.47 4.88 -8.05
N ALA A 23 -3.23 4.01 -9.05
CA ALA A 23 -2.28 2.91 -8.90
C ALA A 23 -0.87 3.43 -8.68
N SER A 24 -0.10 2.79 -7.78
CA SER A 24 1.33 3.07 -7.65
C SER A 24 2.06 2.70 -8.93
N LYS A 25 3.03 3.54 -9.31
CA LYS A 25 3.94 3.29 -10.43
C LYS A 25 5.22 2.58 -9.97
N ASP A 26 5.37 2.37 -8.67
CA ASP A 26 6.57 1.82 -8.08
C ASP A 26 6.65 0.32 -8.38
N THR A 27 7.84 -0.21 -8.63
CA THR A 27 8.02 -1.62 -9.00
C THR A 27 8.45 -2.44 -7.79
N CYS A 28 7.76 -3.56 -7.55
CA CYS A 28 8.16 -4.55 -6.55
C CYS A 28 9.14 -5.57 -7.15
N GLU A 29 10.29 -5.74 -6.51
CA GLU A 29 11.34 -6.67 -6.95
C GLU A 29 11.74 -7.61 -5.82
N ILE A 30 11.97 -8.88 -6.16
CA ILE A 30 12.52 -9.87 -5.23
C ILE A 30 13.95 -10.16 -5.65
N LYS A 31 14.92 -9.78 -4.81
CA LYS A 31 16.34 -9.97 -5.08
C LYS A 31 16.93 -11.04 -4.18
N LYS A 32 17.53 -12.05 -4.79
CA LYS A 32 18.25 -13.12 -4.07
C LYS A 32 19.58 -12.59 -3.53
N HIS A 33 19.92 -12.98 -2.30
CA HIS A 33 21.25 -12.77 -1.74
C HIS A 33 22.30 -13.56 -2.54
N TYR A 34 23.51 -13.00 -2.69
CA TYR A 34 24.55 -13.62 -3.52
C TYR A 34 25.11 -14.91 -2.91
N LYS A 35 25.07 -15.06 -1.58
CA LYS A 35 25.70 -16.16 -0.86
C LYS A 35 24.72 -17.24 -0.38
N ASP A 36 23.49 -16.84 -0.07
CA ASP A 36 22.54 -17.66 0.68
C ASP A 36 21.19 -17.72 -0.04
N ASN A 37 20.37 -18.73 0.23
CA ASN A 37 19.02 -18.87 -0.32
C ASN A 37 18.00 -18.00 0.44
N VAL A 38 18.34 -16.73 0.62
CA VAL A 38 17.48 -15.71 1.24
C VAL A 38 17.29 -14.55 0.27
N PHE A 39 16.22 -13.80 0.47
CA PHE A 39 15.71 -12.83 -0.48
C PHE A 39 15.34 -11.53 0.24
N GLN A 40 15.56 -10.42 -0.45
CA GLN A 40 15.06 -9.11 -0.07
C GLN A 40 13.94 -8.71 -1.01
N VAL A 41 12.96 -7.99 -0.45
CA VAL A 41 11.91 -7.32 -1.23
C VAL A 41 12.28 -5.85 -1.36
N LEU A 42 12.21 -5.34 -2.58
CA LEU A 42 12.61 -3.99 -2.93
C LEU A 42 11.44 -3.27 -3.59
N ILE A 43 11.31 -1.97 -3.32
CA ILE A 43 10.45 -1.06 -4.05
C ILE A 43 11.36 -0.06 -4.76
N ASN A 44 11.29 -0.01 -6.10
CA ASN A 44 12.17 0.83 -6.93
C ASN A 44 13.67 0.66 -6.59
N GLY A 45 14.12 -0.60 -6.46
CA GLY A 45 15.51 -0.91 -6.12
C GLY A 45 15.93 -0.59 -4.68
N LYS A 46 15.02 -0.16 -3.79
CA LYS A 46 15.30 0.06 -2.36
C LYS A 46 14.69 -1.03 -1.51
N ALA A 47 15.49 -1.65 -0.64
CA ALA A 47 14.99 -2.65 0.30
C ALA A 47 13.98 -2.02 1.27
N ILE A 48 12.81 -2.63 1.40
CA ILE A 48 11.74 -2.17 2.30
C ILE A 48 12.08 -2.44 3.78
N SER A 49 13.01 -3.36 4.02
CA SER A 49 13.31 -3.92 5.33
C SER A 49 14.76 -4.40 5.38
N LYS A 50 15.33 -4.41 6.59
CA LYS A 50 16.65 -5.01 6.86
C LYS A 50 16.57 -6.54 7.01
N HIS A 51 15.36 -7.08 7.13
CA HIS A 51 15.13 -8.51 7.27
C HIS A 51 15.28 -9.24 5.93
N TRP A 52 15.72 -10.48 6.02
CA TRP A 52 15.83 -11.40 4.91
C TRP A 52 14.75 -12.47 5.04
N TYR A 53 14.20 -12.87 3.90
CA TYR A 53 13.10 -13.82 3.82
C TYR A 53 13.53 -15.06 3.05
N VAL A 54 12.88 -16.20 3.29
CA VAL A 54 12.92 -17.30 2.31
C VAL A 54 12.05 -16.95 1.10
N HIS A 55 12.29 -17.58 -0.05
CA HIS A 55 11.59 -17.24 -1.30
C HIS A 55 10.05 -17.18 -1.16
N PRO A 56 9.37 -18.17 -0.54
CA PRO A 56 7.92 -18.14 -0.42
C PRO A 56 7.42 -16.94 0.38
N GLU A 57 8.12 -16.58 1.46
CA GLU A 57 7.80 -15.42 2.29
C GLU A 57 8.02 -14.12 1.54
N ALA A 58 9.13 -13.99 0.80
CA ALA A 58 9.39 -12.81 -0.01
C ALA A 58 8.28 -12.57 -1.04
N VAL A 59 7.78 -13.64 -1.67
CA VAL A 59 6.64 -13.59 -2.61
C VAL A 59 5.35 -13.16 -1.91
N MET A 60 5.07 -13.69 -0.71
CA MET A 60 3.90 -13.27 0.07
C MET A 60 3.96 -11.79 0.44
N VAL A 61 5.12 -11.31 0.88
CA VAL A 61 5.34 -9.90 1.23
C VAL A 61 5.15 -9.00 0.02
N ALA A 62 5.75 -9.34 -1.13
CA ALA A 62 5.59 -8.57 -2.36
C ALA A 62 4.12 -8.50 -2.82
N ARG A 63 3.39 -9.61 -2.73
CA ARG A 63 1.95 -9.66 -3.06
C ARG A 63 1.13 -8.78 -2.12
N GLU A 64 1.46 -8.78 -0.83
CA GLU A 64 0.76 -7.96 0.15
C GLU A 64 0.99 -6.46 -0.08
N LEU A 65 2.22 -6.06 -0.44
CA LEU A 65 2.54 -4.68 -0.82
C LEU A 65 1.76 -4.23 -2.07
N ALA A 66 1.69 -5.08 -3.08
CA ALA A 66 0.91 -4.79 -4.29
C ALA A 66 -0.60 -4.67 -3.97
N ARG A 67 -1.12 -5.51 -3.06
CA ARG A 67 -2.50 -5.43 -2.57
C ARG A 67 -2.79 -4.11 -1.83
N GLN A 68 -1.78 -3.56 -1.15
CA GLN A 68 -1.84 -2.27 -0.46
C GLN A 68 -1.56 -1.08 -1.38
N ASN A 69 -1.36 -1.30 -2.68
CA ASN A 69 -1.03 -0.28 -3.66
C ASN A 69 0.29 0.46 -3.36
N GLU A 70 1.20 -0.18 -2.63
CA GLU A 70 2.56 0.35 -2.35
C GLU A 70 3.47 0.16 -3.57
N CYS A 71 3.18 -0.83 -4.40
CA CYS A 71 3.86 -1.08 -5.66
C CYS A 71 2.89 -1.68 -6.68
N MET A 72 3.27 -1.58 -7.95
CA MET A 72 2.63 -2.28 -9.04
C MET A 72 2.92 -3.79 -8.90
N PRO A 73 1.88 -4.64 -9.02
CA PRO A 73 2.00 -6.10 -8.96
C PRO A 73 2.88 -6.69 -10.08
#